data_AF-A0A382I1X4-F1
#
_entry.id   AF-A0A382I1X4-F1
#
_cell.length_a   1.000
_cell.length_b   1.000
_cell.length_c   1.000
_cell.angle_alpha   90.00
_cell.angle_beta   90.00
_cell.angle_gamma   90.00
#
_symmetry.space_group_name_H-M   'P 1'
#
loop_
_entity.id
_entity.type
_entity.pdbx_description
1 polymer ?
#
loop_
_entity_poly.entity_id
_entity_poly.type
_entity_poly.pdbx_seq_one_letter_code
_entity_poly.pdbx_strand_id
1 'polypeptide(L)'
;MWMKKNARDRMTGALSPVPTQIVSNEEFVPMRQTHDQRHVEYRVNQLAHGYAKKLGMSRREFLRSSGGMATAFIAMNEVFGTAFTVNVAEAMEASAYSERWPKNQFIFDAQTHHVRDSMPGPLMFRKITSQAGLNPELEGIDPGPDTLHRANFLKEIFFDSDTVMALMTGATIGTNPDHFALPSDEMVATRNIFNETAGSQRMLSHGLANPVSRPDYHPLEDAEYQVREYKIDGWKCYTGNPGALWTLDDEEIAYPFFEKSRELGIRNISVHKGLPLGKRSEPYVHPADILKVAKDFPDFNFIIYHSAMKHMAAAELKPGESGIGDDGYIAWTTDLCNMRRENPWTTNVYPELGAV
;
A
#
# COMPACT_ATOMS: atom_id res chain seq x y z
N MET A 1 17.83 26.28 19.17
CA MET A 1 18.27 26.29 17.77
C MET A 1 18.04 24.89 17.22
N TRP A 2 17.39 24.77 16.07
CA TRP A 2 17.13 23.48 15.42
C TRP A 2 18.45 22.83 14.99
N MET A 3 18.53 21.49 15.05
CA MET A 3 19.72 20.72 14.70
C MET A 3 19.27 19.38 14.11
N LYS A 4 19.78 19.03 12.92
CA LYS A 4 19.51 17.73 12.29
C LYS A 4 19.88 16.60 13.26
N LYS A 5 19.08 15.53 13.30
CA LYS A 5 19.32 14.36 14.18
C LYS A 5 20.75 13.84 14.02
N ASN A 6 21.21 13.68 12.77
CA ASN A 6 22.56 13.22 12.48
C ASN A 6 23.66 14.14 13.05
N ALA A 7 23.44 15.46 13.06
CA ALA A 7 24.34 16.44 13.66
C ALA A 7 24.33 16.36 15.19
N ARG A 8 23.14 16.28 15.81
CA ARG A 8 23.00 16.07 17.26
C ARG A 8 23.68 14.78 17.70
N ASP A 9 23.45 13.69 16.97
CA ASP A 9 24.01 12.38 17.30
C ASP A 9 25.54 12.36 17.15
N ARG A 10 26.10 13.08 16.16
CA ARG A 10 27.55 13.26 16.02
C ARG A 10 28.14 14.07 17.18
N MET A 11 27.44 15.13 17.62
CA MET A 11 27.90 16.00 18.72
C MET A 11 27.77 15.34 20.10
N THR A 12 26.66 14.67 20.36
CA THR A 12 26.34 14.08 21.67
C THR A 12 26.83 12.64 21.81
N GLY A 13 27.12 11.98 20.69
CA GLY A 13 27.42 10.55 20.65
C GLY A 13 26.22 9.66 20.97
N ALA A 14 24.98 10.19 21.03
CA ALA A 14 23.79 9.42 21.38
C ALA A 14 23.59 8.26 20.38
N LEU A 15 23.54 8.57 19.07
CA LEU A 15 23.47 7.60 17.96
C LEU A 15 22.38 6.52 18.15
N SER A 16 21.26 6.89 18.80
CA SER A 16 20.13 5.98 19.00
C SER A 16 19.51 5.59 17.66
N PRO A 17 19.13 4.31 17.46
CA PRO A 17 18.50 3.84 16.23
C PRO A 17 17.13 4.48 16.02
N VAL A 18 16.40 4.77 17.10
CA VAL A 18 15.12 5.50 17.06
C VAL A 18 15.30 6.90 17.65
N PRO A 19 14.71 7.97 17.08
CA PRO A 19 14.69 9.28 17.71
C PRO A 19 14.04 9.23 19.10
N THR A 20 14.76 9.75 20.08
CA THR A 20 14.31 9.89 21.49
C THR A 20 13.71 11.26 21.76
N GLN A 21 13.53 12.07 20.72
CA GLN A 21 12.76 13.31 20.71
C GLN A 21 12.11 13.41 19.33
N ILE A 22 11.05 14.22 19.22
CA ILE A 22 10.51 14.55 17.90
C ILE A 22 11.60 15.24 17.08
N VAL A 23 11.84 14.71 15.89
CA VAL A 23 12.78 15.29 14.92
C VAL A 23 11.96 16.03 13.89
N SER A 24 12.39 17.25 13.57
CA SER A 24 11.74 18.07 12.56
C SER A 24 12.33 17.76 11.19
N ASN A 25 11.45 17.70 10.20
CA ASN A 25 11.73 17.62 8.77
C ASN A 25 11.95 19.01 8.14
N GLU A 26 12.21 20.05 8.96
CA GLU A 26 12.29 21.47 8.59
C GLU A 26 10.95 22.21 8.51
N GLU A 27 9.81 21.55 8.77
CA GLU A 27 8.48 22.19 8.73
C GLU A 27 8.01 22.78 10.08
N PHE A 28 8.61 22.34 11.20
CA PHE A 28 8.26 22.86 12.53
C PHE A 28 9.46 22.90 13.48
N VAL A 29 9.38 23.73 14.52
CA VAL A 29 10.37 23.69 15.61
C VAL A 29 10.00 22.53 16.53
N PRO A 30 10.83 21.46 16.64
CA PRO A 30 10.46 20.31 17.44
C PRO A 30 10.39 20.71 18.90
N MET A 31 9.41 20.15 19.62
CA MET A 31 9.30 20.34 21.06
C MET A 31 10.60 19.90 21.75
N ARG A 32 10.92 20.56 22.86
CA ARG A 32 12.04 20.12 23.70
C ARG A 32 11.78 18.69 24.15
N GLN A 33 12.85 17.89 24.22
CA GLN A 33 12.77 16.54 24.74
C GLN A 33 12.08 16.55 26.11
N THR A 34 11.05 15.72 26.28
CA THR A 34 10.32 15.60 27.55
C THR A 34 11.18 14.89 28.60
N HIS A 35 10.72 14.87 29.86
CA HIS A 35 11.38 14.11 30.91
C HIS A 35 11.48 12.61 30.55
N ASP A 36 10.37 12.02 30.13
CA ASP A 36 10.31 10.59 29.82
C ASP A 36 11.11 10.24 28.56
N GLN A 37 11.10 11.12 27.55
CA GLN A 37 11.97 11.01 26.38
C GLN A 37 13.46 11.04 26.72
N ARG A 38 13.89 11.89 27.67
CA ARG A 38 15.26 11.86 28.21
C ARG A 38 15.53 10.55 28.94
N HIS A 39 14.54 10.03 29.67
CA HIS A 39 14.66 8.76 30.35
C HIS A 39 14.86 7.61 29.35
N VAL A 40 14.08 7.54 28.26
CA VAL A 40 14.29 6.56 27.19
C VAL A 40 15.71 6.65 26.64
N GLU A 41 16.19 7.85 26.31
CA GLU A 41 17.57 8.02 25.81
C GLU A 41 18.61 7.51 26.81
N TYR A 42 18.43 7.77 28.11
CA TYR A 42 19.29 7.23 29.15
C TYR A 42 19.25 5.69 29.19
N ARG A 43 18.05 5.09 29.16
CA ARG A 43 17.86 3.63 29.19
C ARG A 43 18.48 2.96 27.96
N VAL A 44 18.26 3.49 26.76
CA VAL A 44 18.88 3.02 25.51
C VAL A 44 20.39 2.96 25.67
N ASN A 45 21.00 4.05 26.15
CA ASN A 45 22.45 4.12 26.30
C ASN A 45 22.99 3.17 27.36
N GLN A 46 22.30 3.03 28.49
CA GLN A 46 22.69 2.14 29.58
C GLN A 46 22.62 0.67 29.14
N LEU A 47 21.51 0.25 28.55
CA LEU A 47 21.31 -1.11 28.06
C LEU A 47 22.28 -1.45 26.93
N ALA A 48 22.43 -0.55 25.95
CA ALA A 48 23.36 -0.73 24.85
C ALA A 48 24.81 -0.87 25.32
N HIS A 49 25.23 -0.14 26.35
CA HIS A 49 26.57 -0.33 26.92
C HIS A 49 26.75 -1.73 27.53
N GLY A 50 25.75 -2.21 28.28
CA GLY A 50 25.77 -3.54 28.88
C GLY A 50 25.78 -4.66 27.85
N TYR A 51 24.90 -4.58 26.85
CA TYR A 51 24.79 -5.59 25.79
C TYR A 51 26.00 -5.59 24.86
N ALA A 52 26.45 -4.41 24.40
CA ALA A 52 27.65 -4.31 23.57
C ALA A 52 28.89 -4.92 24.25
N LYS A 53 29.08 -4.68 25.55
CA LYS A 53 30.19 -5.26 26.31
C LYS A 53 30.12 -6.79 26.35
N LYS A 54 28.93 -7.36 26.55
CA LYS A 54 28.74 -8.81 26.57
C LYS A 54 28.99 -9.45 25.19
N LEU A 55 28.69 -8.73 24.12
CA LEU A 55 28.88 -9.18 22.74
C LEU A 55 30.26 -8.86 22.16
N GLY A 56 31.14 -8.22 22.93
CA GLY A 56 32.48 -7.82 22.45
C GLY A 56 32.44 -6.75 21.35
N MET A 57 31.34 -5.97 21.26
CA MET A 57 31.15 -4.91 20.26
C MET A 57 31.37 -3.53 20.89
N SER A 58 31.68 -2.52 20.08
CA SER A 58 31.53 -1.15 20.55
C SER A 58 30.04 -0.79 20.69
N ARG A 59 29.71 0.11 21.63
CA ARG A 59 28.33 0.63 21.79
C ARG A 59 27.78 1.18 20.47
N ARG A 60 28.64 1.82 19.66
CA ARG A 60 28.27 2.43 18.37
C ARG A 60 27.88 1.38 17.33
N GLU A 61 28.65 0.29 17.25
CA GLU A 61 28.34 -0.81 16.34
C GLU A 61 27.07 -1.54 16.80
N PHE A 62 26.92 -1.74 18.10
CA PHE A 62 25.72 -2.35 18.67
C PHE A 62 24.45 -1.52 18.39
N LEU A 63 24.47 -0.20 18.60
CA LEU A 63 23.30 0.65 18.32
C LEU A 63 22.91 0.72 16.83
N ARG A 64 23.78 0.25 15.93
CA ARG A 64 23.52 0.14 14.48
C ARG A 64 23.03 -1.25 14.05
N SER A 65 22.95 -2.21 14.97
CA SER A 65 22.42 -3.54 14.68
C SER A 65 20.93 -3.63 15.02
N SER A 66 20.30 -4.74 14.63
CA SER A 66 18.96 -5.12 15.09
C SER A 66 18.85 -5.20 16.61
N GLY A 67 19.90 -5.66 17.30
CA GLY A 67 19.95 -5.68 18.77
C GLY A 67 19.90 -4.27 19.38
N GLY A 68 20.47 -3.27 18.70
CA GLY A 68 20.31 -1.85 19.04
C GLY A 68 18.86 -1.38 18.93
N MET A 69 18.14 -1.79 17.88
CA MET A 69 16.72 -1.47 17.69
C MET A 69 15.85 -2.12 18.78
N ALA A 70 16.04 -3.42 19.04
CA ALA A 70 15.34 -4.13 20.12
C ALA A 70 15.58 -3.47 21.48
N THR A 71 16.82 -3.05 21.75
CA THR A 71 17.17 -2.29 22.96
C THR A 71 16.41 -0.98 23.09
N ALA A 72 16.14 -0.29 21.97
CA ALA A 72 15.34 0.92 21.98
C ALA A 72 13.87 0.67 22.33
N PHE A 73 13.28 -0.40 21.81
CA PHE A 73 11.91 -0.78 22.17
C PHE A 73 11.79 -1.28 23.61
N ILE A 74 12.79 -2.00 24.13
CA ILE A 74 12.85 -2.38 25.55
C ILE A 74 12.87 -1.11 26.42
N ALA A 75 13.74 -0.15 26.10
CA ALA A 75 13.84 1.11 26.82
C ALA A 75 12.53 1.93 26.76
N MET A 76 11.83 1.93 25.61
CA MET A 76 10.53 2.58 25.49
C MET A 76 9.46 1.87 26.32
N ASN A 77 9.45 0.54 26.34
CA ASN A 77 8.53 -0.23 27.16
C ASN A 77 8.72 0.01 28.66
N GLU A 78 9.97 0.13 29.11
CA GLU A 78 10.29 0.42 30.52
C GLU A 78 9.79 1.81 30.96
N VAL A 79 9.69 2.78 30.03
CA VAL A 79 9.32 4.16 30.34
C VAL A 79 7.84 4.45 30.09
N PHE A 80 7.29 3.95 28.98
CA PHE A 80 5.93 4.26 28.53
C PHE A 80 4.92 3.11 28.73
N GLY A 81 5.37 1.98 29.27
CA GLY A 81 4.56 0.75 29.35
C GLY A 81 4.64 -0.08 28.07
N THR A 82 3.98 -1.24 28.05
CA THR A 82 4.13 -2.27 27.00
C THR A 82 3.51 -1.84 25.66
N ALA A 83 4.25 -1.01 24.90
CA ALA A 83 3.87 -0.52 23.58
C ALA A 83 4.41 -1.41 22.45
N PHE A 84 5.51 -2.12 22.69
CA PHE A 84 6.20 -2.96 21.71
C PHE A 84 6.34 -4.40 22.19
N THR A 85 6.15 -5.38 21.31
CA THR A 85 6.48 -6.78 21.60
C THR A 85 7.96 -7.01 21.34
N VAL A 86 8.77 -7.08 22.40
CA VAL A 86 10.23 -7.28 22.30
C VAL A 86 10.74 -8.03 23.53
N ASN A 87 11.63 -9.01 23.31
CA ASN A 87 12.31 -9.74 24.37
C ASN A 87 13.77 -9.30 24.52
N VAL A 88 14.31 -9.31 25.74
CA VAL A 88 15.74 -9.07 26.02
C VAL A 88 16.67 -9.97 25.20
N ALA A 89 16.25 -11.20 24.89
CA ALA A 89 17.01 -12.10 24.02
C ALA A 89 17.26 -11.49 22.63
N GLU A 90 16.31 -10.73 22.08
CA GLU A 90 16.43 -10.07 20.76
C GLU A 90 17.49 -8.97 20.74
N ALA A 91 17.81 -8.38 21.90
CA ALA A 91 18.91 -7.42 22.03
C ALA A 91 20.29 -8.10 22.05
N MET A 92 20.36 -9.40 22.33
CA MET A 92 21.59 -10.11 22.65
C MET A 92 21.97 -11.20 21.65
N GLU A 93 20.99 -11.83 21.01
CA GLU A 93 21.22 -12.99 20.18
C GLU A 93 20.72 -12.76 18.75
N ALA A 94 21.60 -13.03 17.78
CA ALA A 94 21.24 -12.92 16.38
C ALA A 94 20.07 -13.85 16.00
N SER A 95 20.07 -15.03 16.59
CA SER A 95 19.03 -16.05 16.46
C SER A 95 17.73 -15.70 17.17
N ALA A 96 17.71 -14.75 18.12
CA ALA A 96 16.46 -14.36 18.78
C ALA A 96 15.56 -13.52 17.88
N TYR A 97 16.15 -12.86 16.86
CA TYR A 97 15.47 -12.19 15.75
C TYR A 97 15.55 -12.96 14.43
N SER A 98 16.21 -14.14 14.37
CA SER A 98 16.16 -14.95 13.16
C SER A 98 14.70 -15.18 12.84
N GLU A 99 14.35 -14.84 11.60
CA GLU A 99 13.01 -14.88 11.04
C GLU A 99 12.22 -16.04 11.65
N ARG A 100 11.34 -15.72 12.60
CA ARG A 100 10.60 -16.74 13.34
C ARG A 100 9.60 -17.33 12.37
N TRP A 101 9.99 -18.41 11.72
CA TRP A 101 9.09 -19.27 10.98
C TRP A 101 8.47 -20.28 11.96
N PRO A 102 7.14 -20.39 12.00
CA PRO A 102 6.17 -19.71 11.14
C PRO A 102 5.91 -18.25 11.54
N LYS A 103 5.78 -17.38 10.53
CA LYS A 103 5.35 -15.99 10.70
C LYS A 103 3.89 -16.00 11.17
N ASN A 104 3.62 -15.43 12.35
CA ASN A 104 2.27 -15.34 12.91
C ASN A 104 1.46 -14.14 12.37
N GLN A 105 2.01 -13.43 11.39
CA GLN A 105 1.36 -12.27 10.79
C GLN A 105 0.62 -12.70 9.53
N PHE A 106 -0.61 -12.21 9.37
CA PHE A 106 -1.35 -12.33 8.14
C PHE A 106 -1.10 -11.09 7.30
N ILE A 107 -0.31 -11.24 6.23
CA ILE A 107 -0.04 -10.18 5.26
C ILE A 107 -0.86 -10.46 4.01
N PHE A 108 -1.79 -9.56 3.73
CA PHE A 108 -2.62 -9.60 2.53
C PHE A 108 -2.24 -8.44 1.63
N ASP A 109 -1.59 -8.74 0.51
CA ASP A 109 -1.35 -7.77 -0.54
C ASP A 109 -2.63 -7.60 -1.36
N ALA A 110 -3.35 -6.52 -1.09
CA ALA A 110 -4.66 -6.25 -1.67
C ALA A 110 -4.60 -5.65 -3.08
N GLN A 111 -3.41 -5.46 -3.68
CA GLN A 111 -3.31 -4.84 -4.99
C GLN A 111 -2.07 -5.31 -5.77
N THR A 112 -2.15 -6.49 -6.39
CA THR A 112 -1.06 -7.05 -7.18
C THR A 112 -1.37 -7.17 -8.66
N HIS A 113 -0.33 -7.07 -9.50
CA HIS A 113 -0.44 -7.19 -10.95
C HIS A 113 0.76 -7.93 -11.52
N HIS A 114 0.54 -8.71 -12.58
CA HIS A 114 1.59 -9.11 -13.52
C HIS A 114 1.16 -8.73 -14.95
N VAL A 115 2.04 -8.93 -15.91
CA VAL A 115 1.74 -8.80 -17.33
C VAL A 115 1.50 -10.19 -17.89
N ARG A 116 0.52 -10.35 -18.79
CA ARG A 116 0.32 -11.63 -19.49
C ARG A 116 1.55 -11.99 -20.32
N ASP A 117 1.90 -13.26 -20.37
CA ASP A 117 3.17 -13.74 -20.95
C ASP A 117 3.32 -13.40 -22.45
N SER A 118 2.20 -13.14 -23.15
CA SER A 118 2.16 -12.74 -24.56
C SER A 118 2.55 -11.27 -24.82
N MET A 119 2.76 -10.46 -23.77
CA MET A 119 3.12 -9.04 -23.90
C MET A 119 4.42 -8.71 -23.17
N PRO A 120 5.29 -7.85 -23.74
CA PRO A 120 6.61 -7.61 -23.19
C PRO A 120 6.63 -6.67 -21.97
N GLY A 121 5.58 -5.89 -21.72
CA GLY A 121 5.66 -4.76 -20.78
C GLY A 121 4.31 -4.34 -20.23
N PRO A 122 4.27 -3.30 -19.37
CA PRO A 122 5.09 -2.08 -19.44
C PRO A 122 6.40 -2.07 -18.63
N LEU A 123 7.53 -2.43 -19.25
CA LEU A 123 8.87 -2.50 -18.61
C LEU A 123 9.39 -1.17 -18.06
N MET A 124 8.88 -0.04 -18.55
CA MET A 124 9.25 1.29 -18.10
C MET A 124 9.03 1.49 -16.60
N PHE A 125 8.01 0.86 -16.00
CA PHE A 125 7.76 1.02 -14.56
C PHE A 125 8.92 0.51 -13.70
N ARG A 126 9.59 -0.61 -14.07
CA ARG A 126 10.79 -1.07 -13.35
C ARG A 126 11.94 -0.08 -13.44
N LYS A 127 12.10 0.58 -14.58
CA LYS A 127 13.11 1.65 -14.75
C LYS A 127 12.80 2.84 -13.85
N ILE A 128 11.53 3.24 -13.77
CA ILE A 128 11.09 4.33 -12.88
C ILE A 128 11.34 3.97 -11.41
N THR A 129 10.99 2.74 -10.99
CA THR A 129 11.24 2.27 -9.61
C THR A 129 12.73 2.32 -9.24
N SER A 130 13.60 1.90 -10.17
CA SER A 130 15.06 2.00 -10.03
C SER A 130 15.53 3.45 -9.91
N GLN A 131 15.11 4.32 -10.84
CA GLN A 131 15.48 5.74 -10.87
C GLN A 131 14.97 6.53 -9.66
N ALA A 132 13.84 6.12 -9.09
CA ALA A 132 13.28 6.69 -7.87
C ALA A 132 14.00 6.21 -6.59
N GLY A 133 14.93 5.25 -6.70
CA GLY A 133 15.65 4.67 -5.56
C GLY A 133 14.77 3.82 -4.65
N LEU A 134 13.61 3.37 -5.14
CA LEU A 134 12.64 2.57 -4.37
C LEU A 134 13.09 1.12 -4.23
N ASN A 135 13.84 0.61 -5.20
CA ASN A 135 14.48 -0.70 -5.12
C ASN A 135 15.92 -0.64 -5.64
N PRO A 136 16.94 -0.64 -4.73
CA PRO A 136 18.35 -0.62 -5.11
C PRO A 136 18.78 -1.82 -5.97
N GLU A 137 18.09 -2.95 -5.87
CA GLU A 137 18.42 -4.14 -6.66
C GLU A 137 18.11 -3.96 -8.15
N LEU A 138 17.29 -2.96 -8.51
CA LEU A 138 17.01 -2.62 -9.90
C LEU A 138 18.04 -1.66 -10.51
N GLU A 139 19.02 -1.18 -9.73
CA GLU A 139 20.03 -0.24 -10.23
C GLU A 139 20.93 -0.90 -11.29
N GLY A 140 21.00 -0.31 -12.48
CA GLY A 140 21.80 -0.83 -13.60
C GLY A 140 21.21 -2.06 -14.31
N ILE A 141 20.00 -2.50 -13.94
CA ILE A 141 19.30 -3.61 -14.62
C ILE A 141 18.44 -3.07 -15.76
N ASP A 142 18.58 -3.65 -16.96
CA ASP A 142 17.61 -3.46 -18.04
C ASP A 142 16.52 -4.55 -17.94
N PRO A 143 15.27 -4.20 -17.59
CA PRO A 143 14.22 -5.19 -17.38
C PRO A 143 13.81 -5.84 -18.71
N GLY A 144 13.82 -7.17 -18.76
CA GLY A 144 13.24 -7.96 -19.85
C GLY A 144 11.77 -8.35 -19.60
N PRO A 145 11.03 -8.84 -20.60
CA PRO A 145 9.63 -9.26 -20.47
C PRO A 145 9.33 -10.15 -19.26
N ASP A 146 10.15 -11.18 -19.07
CA ASP A 146 9.99 -12.18 -18.02
C ASP A 146 9.99 -11.58 -16.61
N THR A 147 10.56 -10.37 -16.45
CA THR A 147 10.57 -9.66 -15.17
C THR A 147 9.16 -9.26 -14.72
N LEU A 148 8.21 -9.07 -15.63
CA LEU A 148 6.82 -8.71 -15.28
C LEU A 148 5.84 -9.88 -15.44
N HIS A 149 6.30 -11.04 -15.90
CA HIS A 149 5.45 -12.20 -16.18
C HIS A 149 5.16 -13.03 -14.94
N ARG A 150 4.19 -13.94 -15.07
CA ARG A 150 3.60 -14.68 -13.94
C ARG A 150 4.61 -15.47 -13.11
N ALA A 151 5.64 -16.04 -13.73
CA ALA A 151 6.65 -16.83 -13.03
C ALA A 151 7.49 -15.97 -12.07
N ASN A 152 7.94 -14.80 -12.52
CA ASN A 152 8.68 -13.88 -11.66
C ASN A 152 7.75 -13.26 -10.60
N PHE A 153 6.51 -12.96 -10.97
CA PHE A 153 5.48 -12.51 -10.03
C PHE A 153 5.25 -13.49 -8.86
N LEU A 154 5.13 -14.80 -9.15
CA LEU A 154 5.03 -15.83 -8.11
C LEU A 154 6.20 -15.77 -7.13
N LYS A 155 7.42 -15.68 -7.67
CA LYS A 155 8.65 -15.59 -6.89
C LYS A 155 8.62 -14.35 -5.99
N GLU A 156 8.40 -13.17 -6.56
CA GLU A 156 8.45 -11.91 -5.82
C GLU A 156 7.37 -11.84 -4.73
N ILE A 157 6.14 -12.31 -5.00
CA ILE A 157 5.05 -12.26 -4.02
C ILE A 157 5.21 -13.35 -2.94
N PHE A 158 5.43 -14.61 -3.30
CA PHE A 158 5.30 -15.70 -2.32
C PHE A 158 6.63 -16.28 -1.83
N PHE A 159 7.75 -15.98 -2.49
CA PHE A 159 9.07 -16.49 -2.11
C PHE A 159 10.02 -15.40 -1.62
N ASP A 160 9.93 -14.19 -2.17
CA ASP A 160 10.78 -13.06 -1.78
C ASP A 160 10.08 -12.06 -0.85
N SER A 161 8.83 -12.33 -0.45
CA SER A 161 8.08 -11.49 0.48
C SER A 161 7.33 -12.30 1.54
N ASP A 162 6.86 -11.60 2.56
CA ASP A 162 6.13 -12.18 3.70
C ASP A 162 4.63 -12.36 3.40
N THR A 163 4.23 -12.15 2.14
CA THR A 163 2.84 -12.17 1.71
C THR A 163 2.21 -13.55 1.95
N VAL A 164 1.17 -13.55 2.78
CA VAL A 164 0.37 -14.75 3.06
C VAL A 164 -0.68 -14.91 1.96
N MET A 165 -1.38 -13.84 1.62
CA MET A 165 -2.35 -13.83 0.54
C MET A 165 -2.15 -12.64 -0.39
N ALA A 166 -2.53 -12.77 -1.65
CA ALA A 166 -2.53 -11.67 -2.60
C ALA A 166 -3.85 -11.56 -3.36
N LEU A 167 -4.17 -10.37 -3.86
CA LEU A 167 -5.31 -10.12 -4.73
C LEU A 167 -4.81 -9.73 -6.11
N MET A 168 -5.15 -10.56 -7.09
CA MET A 168 -4.90 -10.25 -8.49
C MET A 168 -5.90 -9.19 -8.97
N THR A 169 -5.36 -8.09 -9.47
CA THR A 169 -6.15 -6.99 -10.02
C THR A 169 -5.61 -6.55 -11.37
N GLY A 170 -6.45 -5.88 -12.15
CA GLY A 170 -6.12 -5.36 -13.48
C GLY A 170 -6.61 -3.93 -13.64
N ALA A 171 -6.53 -3.40 -14.86
CA ALA A 171 -7.05 -2.08 -15.17
C ALA A 171 -7.77 -2.12 -16.52
N THR A 172 -8.98 -1.53 -16.56
CA THR A 172 -9.70 -1.29 -17.81
C THR A 172 -9.16 0.01 -18.43
N ILE A 173 -8.07 -0.10 -19.20
CA ILE A 173 -7.52 1.05 -19.95
C ILE A 173 -7.95 0.92 -21.41
N GLY A 174 -8.79 1.84 -21.86
CA GLY A 174 -9.38 1.81 -23.19
C GLY A 174 -10.68 0.99 -23.23
N THR A 175 -11.05 0.57 -24.44
CA THR A 175 -12.38 0.02 -24.71
C THR A 175 -12.35 -1.43 -25.19
N ASN A 176 -11.18 -1.92 -25.60
CA ASN A 176 -10.99 -3.28 -26.11
C ASN A 176 -10.35 -4.17 -25.03
N PRO A 177 -11.06 -5.19 -24.51
CA PRO A 177 -10.51 -6.16 -23.56
C PRO A 177 -9.24 -6.86 -24.04
N ASP A 178 -9.08 -7.09 -25.36
CA ASP A 178 -7.88 -7.73 -25.92
C ASP A 178 -6.60 -6.93 -25.69
N HIS A 179 -6.73 -5.62 -25.46
CA HIS A 179 -5.61 -4.71 -25.23
C HIS A 179 -5.31 -4.52 -23.74
N PHE A 180 -6.10 -5.12 -22.85
CA PHE A 180 -5.80 -5.08 -21.42
C PHE A 180 -4.51 -5.87 -21.16
N ALA A 181 -3.61 -5.26 -20.38
CA ALA A 181 -2.35 -5.91 -20.01
C ALA A 181 -2.58 -7.21 -19.23
N LEU A 182 -3.71 -7.29 -18.51
CA LEU A 182 -4.15 -8.45 -17.76
C LEU A 182 -5.69 -8.51 -17.71
N PRO A 183 -6.36 -9.25 -18.62
CA PRO A 183 -7.82 -9.44 -18.60
C PRO A 183 -8.28 -10.40 -17.49
N SER A 184 -9.59 -10.41 -17.20
CA SER A 184 -10.17 -11.14 -16.06
C SER A 184 -9.92 -12.64 -16.07
N ASP A 185 -9.94 -13.27 -17.24
CA ASP A 185 -9.67 -14.69 -17.43
C ASP A 185 -8.23 -15.06 -17.06
N GLU A 186 -7.25 -14.27 -17.49
CA GLU A 186 -5.84 -14.43 -17.13
C GLU A 186 -5.60 -14.20 -15.63
N MET A 187 -6.26 -13.19 -15.03
CA MET A 187 -6.19 -12.95 -13.58
C MET A 187 -6.71 -14.16 -12.79
N VAL A 188 -7.88 -14.66 -13.19
CA VAL A 188 -8.53 -15.81 -12.57
C VAL A 188 -7.70 -17.08 -12.77
N ALA A 189 -7.11 -17.26 -13.95
CA ALA A 189 -6.19 -18.37 -14.21
C ALA A 189 -5.00 -18.34 -13.25
N THR A 190 -4.36 -17.18 -13.05
CA THR A 190 -3.27 -17.02 -12.07
C THR A 190 -3.72 -17.35 -10.65
N ARG A 191 -4.87 -16.81 -10.21
CA ARG A 191 -5.45 -17.16 -8.90
C ARG A 191 -5.64 -18.67 -8.74
N ASN A 192 -6.27 -19.31 -9.72
CA ASN A 192 -6.59 -20.73 -9.67
C ASN A 192 -5.31 -21.59 -9.61
N ILE A 193 -4.33 -21.31 -10.48
CA ILE A 193 -3.04 -22.03 -10.51
C ILE A 193 -2.34 -21.92 -9.15
N PHE A 194 -2.34 -20.74 -8.54
CA PHE A 194 -1.65 -20.52 -7.28
C PHE A 194 -2.35 -21.22 -6.11
N ASN A 195 -3.69 -21.12 -6.06
CA ASN A 195 -4.48 -21.82 -5.04
C ASN A 195 -4.38 -23.34 -5.16
N GLU A 196 -4.38 -23.87 -6.38
CA GLU A 196 -4.22 -25.30 -6.66
C GLU A 196 -2.82 -25.79 -6.26
N THR A 197 -1.77 -25.06 -6.68
CA THR A 197 -0.38 -25.37 -6.35
C THR A 197 -0.14 -25.35 -4.84
N ALA A 198 -0.77 -24.41 -4.13
CA ALA A 198 -0.63 -24.29 -2.68
C ALA A 198 -1.56 -25.23 -1.89
N GLY A 199 -2.50 -25.92 -2.54
CA GLY A 199 -3.55 -26.72 -1.87
C GLY A 199 -4.41 -25.91 -0.88
N SER A 200 -4.44 -24.59 -1.01
CA SER A 200 -5.09 -23.65 -0.08
C SER A 200 -5.37 -22.31 -0.78
N GLN A 201 -6.27 -21.50 -0.22
CA GLN A 201 -6.55 -20.17 -0.77
C GLN A 201 -5.43 -19.19 -0.40
N ARG A 202 -4.54 -18.94 -1.36
CA ARG A 202 -3.42 -17.97 -1.28
C ARG A 202 -3.66 -16.74 -2.15
N MET A 203 -4.64 -16.78 -3.05
CA MET A 203 -4.94 -15.70 -3.96
C MET A 203 -6.44 -15.51 -4.14
N LEU A 204 -6.84 -14.24 -4.29
CA LEU A 204 -8.15 -13.79 -4.77
C LEU A 204 -7.98 -13.15 -6.15
N SER A 205 -9.06 -12.99 -6.90
CA SER A 205 -9.04 -12.31 -8.21
C SER A 205 -10.21 -11.38 -8.37
N HIS A 206 -9.93 -10.17 -8.83
CA HIS A 206 -10.97 -9.28 -9.31
C HIS A 206 -11.54 -9.73 -10.66
N GLY A 207 -12.79 -9.32 -10.91
CA GLY A 207 -13.30 -9.04 -12.25
C GLY A 207 -13.08 -7.58 -12.60
N LEU A 208 -13.09 -7.27 -13.89
CA LEU A 208 -12.95 -5.91 -14.41
C LEU A 208 -14.34 -5.34 -14.67
N ALA A 209 -14.66 -4.25 -13.97
CA ALA A 209 -15.92 -3.54 -14.10
C ALA A 209 -15.79 -2.36 -15.06
N ASN A 210 -16.66 -2.31 -16.07
CA ASN A 210 -16.75 -1.21 -17.02
C ASN A 210 -18.23 -0.89 -17.26
N PRO A 211 -18.91 -0.11 -16.42
CA PRO A 211 -20.37 0.02 -16.48
C PRO A 211 -20.90 0.81 -17.68
N VAL A 212 -20.03 1.37 -18.53
CA VAL A 212 -20.43 2.17 -19.69
C VAL A 212 -20.82 1.26 -20.86
N SER A 213 -22.11 1.26 -21.21
CA SER A 213 -22.64 0.50 -22.35
C SER A 213 -22.16 1.04 -23.71
N ARG A 214 -21.95 0.15 -24.67
CA ARG A 214 -21.61 0.44 -26.07
C ARG A 214 -22.31 -0.53 -27.01
N PRO A 215 -22.36 -0.26 -28.33
CA PRO A 215 -23.00 -1.17 -29.29
C PRO A 215 -22.46 -2.61 -29.27
N ASP A 216 -21.20 -2.79 -28.90
CA ASP A 216 -20.47 -4.07 -28.86
C ASP A 216 -20.20 -4.57 -27.43
N TYR A 217 -20.70 -3.87 -26.41
CA TYR A 217 -20.40 -4.19 -25.02
C TYR A 217 -21.60 -3.93 -24.09
N HIS A 218 -22.07 -5.02 -23.48
CA HIS A 218 -23.19 -5.05 -22.55
C HIS A 218 -22.67 -5.29 -21.11
N PRO A 219 -22.51 -4.23 -20.30
CA PRO A 219 -21.80 -4.32 -19.02
C PRO A 219 -22.44 -5.28 -18.02
N LEU A 220 -23.76 -5.39 -18.00
CA LEU A 220 -24.47 -6.25 -17.06
C LEU A 220 -24.41 -7.74 -17.44
N GLU A 221 -24.34 -8.03 -18.74
CA GLU A 221 -24.16 -9.41 -19.25
C GLU A 221 -22.72 -9.87 -19.00
N ASP A 222 -21.73 -9.00 -19.27
CA ASP A 222 -20.33 -9.25 -18.96
C ASP A 222 -20.12 -9.44 -17.44
N ALA A 223 -20.77 -8.62 -16.62
CA ALA A 223 -20.71 -8.78 -15.16
C ALA A 223 -21.24 -10.15 -14.71
N GLU A 224 -22.37 -10.58 -15.28
CA GLU A 224 -22.95 -11.89 -15.00
C GLU A 224 -22.03 -13.04 -15.46
N TYR A 225 -21.44 -12.91 -16.64
CA TYR A 225 -20.49 -13.88 -17.18
C TYR A 225 -19.26 -14.02 -16.29
N GLN A 226 -18.60 -12.90 -15.92
CA GLN A 226 -17.42 -12.92 -15.05
C GLN A 226 -17.73 -13.56 -13.68
N VAL A 227 -18.90 -13.30 -13.09
CA VAL A 227 -19.27 -13.92 -11.80
C VAL A 227 -19.58 -15.41 -11.95
N ARG A 228 -20.34 -15.81 -12.98
CA ARG A 228 -20.79 -17.20 -13.14
C ARG A 228 -19.68 -18.13 -13.64
N GLU A 229 -18.93 -17.69 -14.64
CA GLU A 229 -17.91 -18.51 -15.30
C GLU A 229 -16.55 -18.39 -14.61
N TYR A 230 -16.09 -17.17 -14.35
CA TYR A 230 -14.76 -16.96 -13.74
C TYR A 230 -14.78 -17.02 -12.22
N LYS A 231 -15.97 -16.88 -11.60
CA LYS A 231 -16.15 -16.92 -10.14
C LYS A 231 -15.22 -15.92 -9.44
N ILE A 232 -15.23 -14.68 -9.91
CA ILE A 232 -14.44 -13.59 -9.36
C ILE A 232 -14.78 -13.34 -7.88
N ASP A 233 -13.85 -12.73 -7.15
CA ASP A 233 -13.97 -12.49 -5.70
C ASP A 233 -14.38 -11.05 -5.34
N GLY A 234 -14.38 -10.15 -6.33
CA GLY A 234 -14.69 -8.73 -6.18
C GLY A 234 -14.53 -7.98 -7.49
N TRP A 235 -14.88 -6.69 -7.50
CA TRP A 235 -14.76 -5.86 -8.68
C TRP A 235 -13.59 -4.88 -8.58
N LYS A 236 -12.89 -4.68 -9.70
CA LYS A 236 -12.03 -3.52 -9.93
C LYS A 236 -12.70 -2.58 -10.92
N CYS A 237 -12.95 -1.35 -10.48
CA CYS A 237 -13.53 -0.27 -11.25
C CYS A 237 -12.48 0.78 -11.61
N TYR A 238 -12.57 1.33 -12.82
CA TYR A 238 -11.72 2.42 -13.30
C TYR A 238 -12.58 3.55 -13.88
N THR A 239 -13.01 4.49 -13.03
CA THR A 239 -13.86 5.63 -13.41
C THR A 239 -13.15 6.60 -14.36
N GLY A 240 -11.83 6.71 -14.22
CA GLY A 240 -10.95 7.50 -15.09
C GLY A 240 -10.54 6.84 -16.41
N ASN A 241 -11.21 5.78 -16.86
CA ASN A 241 -10.83 5.06 -18.08
C ASN A 241 -10.97 6.00 -19.29
N PRO A 242 -9.88 6.32 -20.03
CA PRO A 242 -9.95 7.26 -21.16
C PRO A 242 -10.95 6.86 -22.25
N GLY A 243 -11.26 5.57 -22.36
CA GLY A 243 -12.24 5.02 -23.29
C GLY A 243 -13.68 4.99 -22.77
N ALA A 244 -13.91 5.07 -21.46
CA ALA A 244 -15.23 5.04 -20.80
C ALA A 244 -15.13 5.80 -19.48
N LEU A 245 -15.31 7.12 -19.52
CA LEU A 245 -15.30 7.95 -18.32
C LEU A 245 -16.70 7.95 -17.69
N TRP A 246 -16.77 7.80 -16.36
CA TRP A 246 -18.01 7.79 -15.59
C TRP A 246 -17.72 8.16 -14.13
N THR A 247 -18.71 8.64 -13.38
CA THR A 247 -18.57 8.89 -11.93
C THR A 247 -19.22 7.78 -11.13
N LEU A 248 -18.71 7.55 -9.93
CA LEU A 248 -19.14 6.43 -9.07
C LEU A 248 -20.58 6.60 -8.57
N ASP A 249 -21.08 7.83 -8.55
CA ASP A 249 -22.42 8.21 -8.11
C ASP A 249 -23.41 8.47 -9.27
N ASP A 250 -23.02 8.13 -10.50
CA ASP A 250 -23.86 8.21 -11.68
C ASP A 250 -25.00 7.18 -11.60
N GLU A 251 -26.22 7.65 -11.40
CA GLU A 251 -27.39 6.80 -11.21
C GLU A 251 -27.81 6.05 -12.48
N GLU A 252 -27.45 6.55 -13.67
CA GLU A 252 -27.80 5.92 -14.94
C GLU A 252 -26.75 4.90 -15.37
N ILE A 253 -25.46 5.17 -15.07
CA ILE A 253 -24.34 4.31 -15.48
C ILE A 253 -23.92 3.35 -14.36
N ALA A 254 -23.62 3.86 -13.17
CA ALA A 254 -23.01 3.07 -12.10
C ALA A 254 -24.01 2.20 -11.34
N TYR A 255 -25.20 2.74 -11.04
CA TYR A 255 -26.15 2.07 -10.15
C TYR A 255 -26.70 0.76 -10.72
N PRO A 256 -27.04 0.65 -12.02
CA PRO A 256 -27.44 -0.63 -12.59
C PRO A 256 -26.36 -1.73 -12.41
N PHE A 257 -25.09 -1.35 -12.47
CA PHE A 257 -23.98 -2.29 -12.23
C PHE A 257 -23.87 -2.70 -10.76
N PHE A 258 -24.09 -1.77 -9.82
CA PHE A 258 -24.12 -2.11 -8.39
C PHE A 258 -25.33 -2.98 -8.04
N GLU A 259 -26.52 -2.67 -8.56
CA GLU A 259 -27.70 -3.53 -8.39
C GLU A 259 -27.46 -4.93 -8.95
N LYS A 260 -26.88 -5.03 -10.16
CA LYS A 260 -26.52 -6.34 -10.72
C LYS A 260 -25.48 -7.07 -9.87
N SER A 261 -24.47 -6.38 -9.37
CA SER A 261 -23.50 -6.94 -8.42
C SER A 261 -24.18 -7.40 -7.13
N ARG A 262 -25.21 -6.67 -6.70
CA ARG A 262 -26.02 -6.99 -5.52
C ARG A 262 -26.70 -8.34 -5.69
N GLU A 263 -27.37 -8.52 -6.82
CA GLU A 263 -28.05 -9.75 -7.23
C GLU A 263 -27.08 -10.93 -7.36
N LEU A 264 -25.90 -10.68 -7.94
CA LEU A 264 -24.85 -11.68 -8.15
C LEU A 264 -24.08 -12.03 -6.87
N GLY A 265 -24.32 -11.35 -5.76
CA GLY A 265 -23.70 -11.62 -4.46
C GLY A 265 -22.31 -11.00 -4.27
N ILE A 266 -21.85 -10.12 -5.17
CA ILE A 266 -20.57 -9.41 -5.04
C ILE A 266 -20.81 -8.06 -4.37
N ARG A 267 -20.14 -7.81 -3.24
CA ARG A 267 -20.27 -6.56 -2.45
C ARG A 267 -18.98 -5.74 -2.36
N ASN A 268 -17.84 -6.33 -2.71
CA ASN A 268 -16.54 -5.65 -2.66
C ASN A 268 -16.26 -4.94 -4.00
N ILE A 269 -16.20 -3.61 -3.95
CA ILE A 269 -15.99 -2.74 -5.11
C ILE A 269 -14.70 -1.94 -4.88
N SER A 270 -13.62 -2.38 -5.51
CA SER A 270 -12.33 -1.68 -5.49
C SER A 270 -12.29 -0.65 -6.62
N VAL A 271 -12.14 0.62 -6.32
CA VAL A 271 -12.23 1.71 -7.32
C VAL A 271 -10.93 2.49 -7.34
N HIS A 272 -10.39 2.73 -8.54
CA HIS A 272 -9.29 3.68 -8.73
C HIS A 272 -9.78 5.11 -8.46
N LYS A 273 -9.46 5.64 -7.28
CA LYS A 273 -9.85 6.97 -6.81
C LYS A 273 -8.64 7.65 -6.18
N GLY A 274 -7.96 8.44 -6.98
CA GLY A 274 -6.64 9.00 -6.73
C GLY A 274 -5.76 8.89 -7.97
N LEU A 275 -4.55 9.44 -7.91
CA LEU A 275 -3.48 9.29 -8.90
C LEU A 275 -3.97 9.50 -10.34
N PRO A 276 -4.41 10.72 -10.68
CA PRO A 276 -5.00 11.01 -11.97
C PRO A 276 -4.00 10.78 -13.11
N LEU A 277 -4.37 9.87 -14.02
CA LEU A 277 -3.62 9.65 -15.27
C LEU A 277 -3.97 10.76 -16.28
N GLY A 278 -3.40 11.95 -16.05
CA GLY A 278 -3.59 13.14 -16.88
C GLY A 278 -4.88 13.91 -16.60
N LYS A 279 -4.92 15.16 -17.08
CA LYS A 279 -5.98 16.14 -16.77
C LYS A 279 -7.41 15.69 -17.11
N ARG A 280 -7.56 14.81 -18.11
CA ARG A 280 -8.88 14.33 -18.55
C ARG A 280 -9.51 13.35 -17.55
N SER A 281 -8.70 12.55 -16.86
CA SER A 281 -9.19 11.57 -15.88
C SER A 281 -9.40 12.17 -14.49
N GLU A 282 -8.75 13.30 -14.19
CA GLU A 282 -8.76 13.97 -12.88
C GLU A 282 -10.16 14.12 -12.25
N PRO A 283 -11.20 14.62 -12.96
CA PRO A 283 -12.53 14.76 -12.36
C PRO A 283 -13.18 13.43 -11.97
N TYR A 284 -12.82 12.34 -12.66
CA TYR A 284 -13.46 11.03 -12.51
C TYR A 284 -12.77 10.16 -11.45
N VAL A 285 -11.52 10.46 -11.12
CA VAL A 285 -10.79 9.78 -10.02
C VAL A 285 -10.84 10.56 -8.71
N HIS A 286 -11.40 11.77 -8.70
CA HIS A 286 -11.62 12.56 -7.49
C HIS A 286 -12.56 11.81 -6.52
N PRO A 287 -12.32 11.87 -5.19
CA PRO A 287 -13.15 11.16 -4.19
C PRO A 287 -14.53 11.77 -3.90
N ALA A 288 -14.96 12.81 -4.64
CA ALA A 288 -16.14 13.60 -4.25
C ALA A 288 -17.45 12.81 -4.40
N ASP A 289 -17.51 11.89 -5.34
CA ASP A 289 -18.66 11.03 -5.64
C ASP A 289 -18.79 9.84 -4.67
N ILE A 290 -17.82 9.62 -3.76
CA ILE A 290 -17.85 8.48 -2.83
C ILE A 290 -18.96 8.65 -1.77
N LEU A 291 -19.22 9.87 -1.31
CA LEU A 291 -20.16 10.08 -0.20
C LEU A 291 -21.57 9.61 -0.53
N LYS A 292 -22.03 9.97 -1.73
CA LYS A 292 -23.38 9.63 -2.20
C LYS A 292 -23.52 8.12 -2.39
N VAL A 293 -22.60 7.50 -3.12
CA VAL A 293 -22.69 6.05 -3.36
C VAL A 293 -22.57 5.23 -2.06
N ALA A 294 -21.72 5.67 -1.11
CA ALA A 294 -21.59 5.00 0.18
C ALA A 294 -22.89 5.05 0.99
N LYS A 295 -23.68 6.13 0.83
CA LYS A 295 -25.00 6.30 1.45
C LYS A 295 -26.06 5.42 0.82
N ASP A 296 -26.06 5.38 -0.51
CA ASP A 296 -27.12 4.75 -1.30
C ASP A 296 -26.92 3.23 -1.38
N PHE A 297 -25.67 2.75 -1.20
CA PHE A 297 -25.28 1.33 -1.17
C PHE A 297 -24.56 0.96 0.13
N PRO A 298 -25.23 1.06 1.31
CA PRO A 298 -24.59 0.80 2.60
C PRO A 298 -24.21 -0.67 2.82
N ASP A 299 -24.73 -1.59 1.99
CA ASP A 299 -24.41 -3.02 2.01
C ASP A 299 -23.16 -3.40 1.20
N PHE A 300 -22.57 -2.45 0.47
CA PHE A 300 -21.35 -2.63 -0.32
C PHE A 300 -20.12 -2.11 0.43
N ASN A 301 -18.96 -2.73 0.18
CA ASN A 301 -17.66 -2.24 0.62
C ASN A 301 -16.96 -1.52 -0.54
N PHE A 302 -16.75 -0.21 -0.43
CA PHE A 302 -16.01 0.58 -1.39
C PHE A 302 -14.55 0.70 -0.98
N ILE A 303 -13.66 0.01 -1.69
CA ILE A 303 -12.22 -0.02 -1.43
C ILE A 303 -11.56 1.03 -2.35
N ILE A 304 -11.07 2.11 -1.76
CA ILE A 304 -10.59 3.30 -2.47
C ILE A 304 -9.09 3.13 -2.69
N TYR A 305 -8.76 2.63 -3.88
CA TYR A 305 -7.37 2.39 -4.25
C TYR A 305 -6.60 3.70 -4.40
N HIS A 306 -5.40 3.69 -3.82
CA HIS A 306 -4.53 4.86 -3.65
C HIS A 306 -5.04 5.90 -2.65
N SER A 307 -6.00 5.57 -1.79
CA SER A 307 -6.43 6.42 -0.66
C SER A 307 -6.74 7.87 -1.03
N ALA A 308 -7.33 8.09 -2.21
CA ALA A 308 -7.57 9.42 -2.76
C ALA A 308 -6.32 10.30 -2.84
N MET A 309 -5.13 9.75 -3.01
CA MET A 309 -3.92 10.54 -3.19
C MET A 309 -4.02 11.33 -4.49
N LYS A 310 -3.78 12.64 -4.45
CA LYS A 310 -3.76 13.45 -5.67
C LYS A 310 -2.47 13.26 -6.48
N HIS A 311 -1.36 12.96 -5.82
CA HIS A 311 -0.03 12.92 -6.43
C HIS A 311 0.65 11.58 -6.19
N MET A 312 1.21 11.01 -7.26
CA MET A 312 1.88 9.70 -7.29
C MET A 312 3.26 9.71 -6.62
N ALA A 313 3.97 10.84 -6.70
CA ALA A 313 5.36 10.93 -6.29
C ALA A 313 5.73 12.37 -5.94
N ALA A 314 6.83 12.54 -5.19
CA ALA A 314 7.52 13.82 -5.03
C ALA A 314 7.90 14.46 -6.38
N ALA A 315 7.94 13.67 -7.47
CA ALA A 315 8.24 14.15 -8.83
C ALA A 315 7.12 14.99 -9.47
N GLU A 316 5.87 14.87 -9.03
CA GLU A 316 4.76 15.73 -9.47
C GLU A 316 4.68 17.04 -8.68
N LEU A 317 5.34 17.09 -7.53
CA LEU A 317 5.45 18.27 -6.69
C LEU A 317 6.60 19.14 -7.20
N LYS A 318 6.46 20.47 -7.10
CA LYS A 318 7.59 21.34 -7.44
C LYS A 318 8.70 21.15 -6.41
N PRO A 319 9.98 21.33 -6.79
CA PRO A 319 11.07 21.32 -5.84
C PRO A 319 10.79 22.26 -4.65
N GLY A 320 10.80 21.72 -3.43
CA GLY A 320 10.50 22.46 -2.20
C GLY A 320 9.04 22.40 -1.74
N GLU A 321 8.14 21.79 -2.51
CA GLU A 321 6.77 21.48 -2.08
C GLU A 321 6.73 20.05 -1.51
N SER A 322 6.13 19.87 -0.33
CA SER A 322 5.88 18.54 0.26
C SER A 322 4.55 17.93 -0.21
N GLY A 323 3.68 18.74 -0.83
CA GLY A 323 2.30 18.35 -1.13
C GLY A 323 1.40 18.27 0.10
N ILE A 324 1.92 18.67 1.26
CA ILE A 324 1.24 18.70 2.55
C ILE A 324 1.14 20.17 2.97
N GLY A 325 -0.06 20.64 3.29
CA GLY A 325 -0.29 21.99 3.81
C GLY A 325 0.30 22.17 5.22
N ASP A 326 0.49 23.42 5.64
CA ASP A 326 1.07 23.76 6.95
C ASP A 326 0.29 23.16 8.15
N ASP A 327 -0.98 22.81 7.94
CA ASP A 327 -1.88 22.17 8.91
C ASP A 327 -1.92 20.63 8.79
N GLY A 328 -1.07 20.05 7.94
CA GLY A 328 -1.07 18.62 7.64
C GLY A 328 -2.10 18.20 6.57
N TYR A 329 -2.74 19.15 5.88
CA TYR A 329 -3.69 18.86 4.80
C TYR A 329 -3.00 18.20 3.61
N ILE A 330 -3.45 17.01 3.24
CA ILE A 330 -3.05 16.29 2.04
C ILE A 330 -4.24 16.34 1.07
N ALA A 331 -4.07 16.98 -0.08
CA ALA A 331 -5.16 17.15 -1.04
C ALA A 331 -5.84 15.81 -1.36
N TRP A 332 -7.18 15.80 -1.33
CA TRP A 332 -8.07 14.66 -1.56
C TRP A 332 -8.03 13.55 -0.50
N THR A 333 -6.85 13.16 0.00
CA THR A 333 -6.75 12.17 1.09
C THR A 333 -7.34 12.73 2.38
N THR A 334 -7.01 13.97 2.75
CA THR A 334 -7.61 14.63 3.92
C THR A 334 -9.10 14.88 3.71
N ASP A 335 -9.54 15.19 2.49
CA ASP A 335 -10.96 15.34 2.16
C ASP A 335 -11.74 14.03 2.39
N LEU A 336 -11.18 12.90 1.96
CA LEU A 336 -11.75 11.57 2.22
C LEU A 336 -11.83 11.27 3.72
N CYS A 337 -10.80 11.61 4.49
CA CYS A 337 -10.83 11.48 5.95
C CYS A 337 -11.88 12.40 6.60
N ASN A 338 -12.00 13.64 6.14
CA ASN A 338 -12.98 14.60 6.65
C ASN A 338 -14.41 14.18 6.32
N MET A 339 -14.65 13.64 5.12
CA MET A 339 -15.93 13.03 4.75
C MET A 339 -16.39 12.02 5.81
N ARG A 340 -15.49 11.13 6.27
CA ARG A 340 -15.78 10.16 7.33
C ARG A 340 -16.06 10.81 8.69
N ARG A 341 -15.30 11.85 9.07
CA ARG A 341 -15.49 12.56 10.35
C ARG A 341 -16.82 13.31 10.41
N GLU A 342 -17.19 13.94 9.30
CA GLU A 342 -18.44 14.70 9.15
C GLU A 342 -19.64 13.78 8.95
N ASN A 343 -19.42 12.57 8.41
CA ASN A 343 -20.45 11.56 8.16
C ASN A 343 -20.10 10.23 8.84
N PRO A 344 -20.22 10.09 10.17
CA PRO A 344 -19.85 8.87 10.91
C PRO A 344 -20.62 7.59 10.53
N TRP A 345 -21.58 7.66 9.62
CA TRP A 345 -22.30 6.51 9.05
C TRP A 345 -21.61 5.90 7.81
N THR A 346 -20.61 6.54 7.19
CA THR A 346 -19.82 6.00 6.07
C THR A 346 -18.84 4.89 6.52
N THR A 347 -19.34 3.81 7.11
CA THR A 347 -18.53 2.72 7.67
C THR A 347 -18.05 1.70 6.64
N ASN A 348 -18.45 1.92 5.39
CA ASN A 348 -18.28 0.99 4.27
C ASN A 348 -17.33 1.51 3.18
N VAL A 349 -16.51 2.52 3.53
CA VAL A 349 -15.48 3.10 2.67
C VAL A 349 -14.12 2.83 3.27
N TYR A 350 -13.25 2.16 2.51
CA TYR A 350 -11.95 1.68 2.98
C TYR A 350 -10.84 2.29 2.13
N PRO A 351 -10.10 3.29 2.63
CA PRO A 351 -8.92 3.79 1.92
C PRO A 351 -7.85 2.72 1.91
N GLU A 352 -7.47 2.30 0.71
CA GLU A 352 -6.39 1.35 0.49
C GLU A 352 -5.14 2.13 0.11
N LEU A 353 -4.09 1.94 0.91
CA LEU A 353 -2.85 2.70 0.76
C LEU A 353 -2.03 2.18 -0.41
N GLY A 354 -2.01 0.87 -0.67
CA GLY A 354 -1.15 0.26 -1.68
C GLY A 354 0.33 0.42 -1.39
N ALA A 355 1.14 0.13 -2.40
CA ALA A 355 2.53 0.57 -2.48
C ALA A 355 2.56 1.88 -3.29
N VAL A 356 2.64 3.02 -2.59
CA VAL A 356 2.82 4.36 -3.20
C VAL A 356 4.15 4.93 -2.77
#